data_AF-A0A1Q7R7E4-F1
#
_entry.id   AF-A0A1Q7R7E4-F1
#
_cell.length_a   1.000
_cell.length_b   1.000
_cell.length_c   1.000
_cell.angle_alpha   90.00
_cell.angle_beta   90.00
_cell.angle_gamma   90.00
#
_symmetry.space_group_name_H-M   'P 1'
#
loop_
_entity.id
_entity.type
_entity.pdbx_description
1 polymer ?
#
loop_
_entity_poly.entity_id
_entity_poly.type
_entity_poly.pdbx_seq_one_letter_code
_entity_poly.pdbx_strand_id
1 'polypeptide(L)'
;MFCGCSAAFGAPPNTNVCPVCLGLPGALPVPNEQALKLAVRAALALGGTLHPKSVFARKNYFYPDLPKGYQISQFEQPLATEGALSYVSPDRGLTTATIVRLHVEEDAGKSLHDRFPKETAIDLNRCGVPLIEIVTGPDFRSPSEARRYLQTLKQVLEYAGISDCDMEKGSLRVDANVSVRRVGETALGTKTEVKNINSFAYVEKALTVERDRQIALLEGGGVVEPQTLLYDSKTNGVRPQRSKEQSHDYRYFPDPDLPPLVLSEEFIAQEQAQLPELPAAKRERFMAQYALSVNDADVLTGDRAVADYYEAVVHAGADAKLGANWVINEVLADAKTHEEQLRVPPGALAQLIGLVRGGTLSQQAAKRVFAEVAEHGGEPRNVAEALGVVQVLDSGVVAGWVTEVLGAHPHEVVRYKQGETKLMPFFVGQVMKVSRGKADPKLAQRILEEKLAA
;
A
#
# COMPACT_ATOMS: atom_id res chain seq x y z
N MET A 1 16.59 -18.71 0.90
CA MET A 1 16.38 -19.21 -0.46
C MET A 1 16.96 -20.61 -0.62
N PHE A 2 18.27 -20.76 -0.39
CA PHE A 2 18.96 -22.04 -0.65
C PHE A 2 19.49 -22.75 0.61
N CYS A 3 19.08 -22.30 1.80
CA CYS A 3 19.45 -22.89 3.09
C CYS A 3 18.34 -22.67 4.13
N GLY A 4 18.50 -23.25 5.33
CA GLY A 4 17.53 -23.19 6.43
C GLY A 4 17.64 -22.01 7.40
N CYS A 5 18.49 -21.01 7.11
CA CYS A 5 18.64 -19.84 7.98
C CYS A 5 17.40 -18.94 7.98
N SER A 6 17.20 -18.24 9.09
CA SER A 6 16.15 -17.21 9.21
C SER A 6 16.39 -16.06 8.24
N ALA A 7 15.32 -15.57 7.62
CA ALA A 7 15.32 -14.34 6.82
C ALA A 7 14.89 -13.10 7.63
N ALA A 8 14.76 -13.22 8.96
CA ALA A 8 14.29 -12.14 9.82
C ALA A 8 15.29 -10.97 9.87
N PHE A 9 14.74 -9.74 9.78
CA PHE A 9 15.51 -8.51 9.93
C PHE A 9 15.82 -8.22 11.42
N GLY A 10 16.92 -7.49 11.67
CA GLY A 10 17.24 -6.94 12.99
C GLY A 10 18.07 -7.83 13.92
N ALA A 11 18.44 -9.04 13.49
CA ALA A 11 19.33 -9.91 14.28
C ALA A 11 20.75 -9.32 14.40
N PRO A 12 21.52 -9.65 15.47
CA PRO A 12 22.92 -9.26 15.57
C PRO A 12 23.74 -9.78 14.37
N PRO A 13 24.80 -9.07 13.94
CA PRO A 13 25.56 -9.42 12.74
C PRO A 13 26.04 -10.89 12.74
N ASN A 14 25.94 -11.55 11.59
CA ASN A 14 26.40 -12.93 11.37
C ASN A 14 25.84 -13.99 12.36
N THR A 15 24.58 -13.85 12.78
CA THR A 15 23.87 -14.84 13.63
C THR A 15 22.89 -15.70 12.83
N ASN A 16 22.38 -15.20 11.70
CA ASN A 16 21.51 -15.92 10.77
C ASN A 16 22.34 -16.53 9.62
N VAL A 17 23.35 -17.32 9.95
CA VAL A 17 24.29 -17.87 8.97
C VAL A 17 24.47 -19.38 9.11
N CYS A 18 24.87 -20.05 8.04
CA CYS A 18 25.18 -21.48 7.99
C CYS A 18 26.25 -21.75 6.91
N PRO A 19 26.82 -22.97 6.84
CA PRO A 19 27.84 -23.30 5.85
C PRO A 19 27.45 -22.98 4.39
N VAL A 20 26.17 -23.10 4.04
CA VAL A 20 25.67 -22.85 2.68
C VAL A 20 25.70 -21.37 2.32
N CYS A 21 25.09 -20.49 3.14
CA CYS A 21 25.09 -19.06 2.84
C CYS A 21 26.47 -18.41 3.06
N LEU A 22 27.32 -19.01 3.91
CA LEU A 22 28.73 -18.61 4.05
C LEU A 22 29.62 -19.12 2.91
N GLY A 23 29.11 -19.94 1.98
CA GLY A 23 29.89 -20.49 0.88
C GLY A 23 31.06 -21.38 1.32
N LEU A 24 30.90 -22.11 2.44
CA LEU A 24 31.95 -22.99 2.93
C LEU A 24 32.19 -24.18 1.99
N PRO A 25 33.42 -24.70 1.90
CA PRO A 25 33.74 -25.85 1.05
C PRO A 25 32.84 -27.05 1.33
N GLY A 26 32.26 -27.62 0.28
CA GLY A 26 31.37 -28.79 0.35
C GLY A 26 29.91 -28.49 0.67
N ALA A 27 29.53 -27.23 0.89
CA ALA A 27 28.13 -26.85 1.10
C ALA A 27 27.37 -26.82 -0.24
N LEU A 28 26.12 -27.33 -0.22
CA LEU A 28 25.25 -27.38 -1.40
C LEU A 28 23.94 -26.60 -1.17
N PRO A 29 23.41 -25.91 -2.20
CA PRO A 29 22.15 -25.20 -2.13
C PRO A 29 20.93 -26.14 -2.16
N VAL A 30 19.88 -25.82 -1.40
CA VAL A 30 18.59 -26.52 -1.43
C VAL A 30 17.45 -25.50 -1.57
N PRO A 31 16.69 -25.49 -2.68
CA PRO A 31 15.63 -24.51 -2.90
C PRO A 31 14.55 -24.55 -1.83
N ASN A 32 14.08 -23.38 -1.42
CA ASN A 32 13.01 -23.22 -0.45
C ASN A 32 11.63 -23.27 -1.14
N GLU A 33 10.83 -24.27 -0.79
CA GLU A 33 9.49 -24.47 -1.37
C GLU A 33 8.56 -23.27 -1.16
N GLN A 34 8.54 -22.69 0.04
CA GLN A 34 7.69 -21.53 0.35
C GLN A 34 8.07 -20.31 -0.50
N ALA A 35 9.36 -20.07 -0.72
CA ALA A 35 9.82 -18.99 -1.59
C ALA A 35 9.36 -19.20 -3.04
N LEU A 36 9.39 -20.43 -3.53
CA LEU A 36 8.91 -20.77 -4.88
C LEU A 36 7.39 -20.60 -5.00
N LYS A 37 6.62 -21.01 -3.98
CA LYS A 37 5.17 -20.75 -3.90
C LYS A 37 4.85 -19.26 -4.01
N LEU A 38 5.55 -18.43 -3.23
CA LEU A 38 5.40 -16.97 -3.26
C LEU A 38 5.80 -16.37 -4.60
N ALA A 39 6.88 -16.86 -5.23
CA ALA A 39 7.33 -16.39 -6.54
C ALA A 39 6.33 -16.75 -7.66
N VAL A 40 5.73 -17.95 -7.61
CA VAL A 40 4.67 -18.37 -8.54
C VAL A 40 3.42 -17.51 -8.35
N ARG A 41 3.00 -17.26 -7.11
CA ARG A 41 1.91 -16.32 -6.82
C ARG A 41 2.22 -14.91 -7.32
N ALA A 42 3.45 -14.43 -7.17
CA ALA A 42 3.86 -13.13 -7.69
C ALA A 42 3.74 -13.05 -9.22
N ALA A 43 4.20 -14.08 -9.93
CA ALA A 43 4.07 -14.15 -11.38
C ALA A 43 2.60 -14.13 -11.83
N LEU A 44 1.75 -14.95 -11.20
CA LEU A 44 0.31 -15.00 -11.47
C LEU A 44 -0.38 -13.66 -11.17
N ALA A 45 -0.06 -13.03 -10.04
CA ALA A 45 -0.63 -11.74 -9.63
C ALA A 45 -0.26 -10.61 -10.60
N LEU A 46 0.86 -10.74 -11.29
CA LEU A 46 1.37 -9.80 -12.29
C LEU A 46 1.04 -10.22 -13.73
N GLY A 47 0.15 -11.20 -13.90
CA GLY A 47 -0.31 -11.70 -15.21
C GLY A 47 0.80 -12.33 -16.06
N GLY A 48 1.88 -12.80 -15.44
CA GLY A 48 3.01 -13.41 -16.14
C GLY A 48 2.73 -14.83 -16.60
N THR A 49 3.25 -15.18 -17.77
CA THR A 49 3.31 -16.54 -18.30
C THR A 49 4.34 -17.34 -17.51
N LEU A 50 3.89 -18.26 -16.66
CA LEU A 50 4.76 -19.21 -15.95
C LEU A 50 5.36 -20.23 -16.91
N HIS A 51 6.65 -20.51 -16.74
CA HIS A 51 7.31 -21.57 -17.48
C HIS A 51 7.21 -22.91 -16.71
N PRO A 52 6.71 -23.99 -17.33
CA PRO A 52 6.65 -25.32 -16.70
C PRO A 52 8.02 -25.83 -16.27
N LYS A 53 9.09 -25.34 -16.90
CA LYS A 53 10.47 -25.64 -16.59
C LYS A 53 11.27 -24.35 -16.51
N SER A 54 12.03 -24.16 -15.44
CA SER A 54 12.98 -23.07 -15.28
C SER A 54 14.31 -23.59 -14.73
N VAL A 55 15.40 -22.84 -14.94
CA VAL A 55 16.77 -23.30 -14.64
C VAL A 55 17.50 -22.24 -13.82
N PHE A 56 18.02 -22.63 -12.66
CA PHE A 56 18.92 -21.79 -11.88
C PHE A 56 20.27 -21.66 -12.59
N ALA A 57 20.87 -20.49 -12.49
CA ALA A 57 22.14 -20.15 -13.10
C ALA A 57 23.03 -19.42 -12.09
N ARG A 58 24.34 -19.55 -12.26
CA ARG A 58 25.34 -18.80 -11.48
C ARG A 58 25.66 -17.49 -12.18
N LYS A 59 25.41 -16.38 -11.49
CA LYS A 59 25.89 -15.05 -11.85
C LYS A 59 27.21 -14.81 -11.14
N ASN A 60 28.33 -14.93 -11.84
CA ASN A 60 29.66 -14.92 -11.23
C ASN A 60 30.20 -13.49 -11.10
N TYR A 61 30.41 -13.04 -9.86
CA TYR A 61 31.11 -11.80 -9.56
C TYR A 61 31.70 -11.84 -8.16
N PHE A 62 32.83 -11.16 -7.97
CA PHE A 62 33.53 -11.13 -6.69
C PHE A 62 33.17 -9.85 -5.95
N TYR A 63 32.56 -10.00 -4.78
CA TYR A 63 32.32 -8.90 -3.86
C TYR A 63 32.31 -9.43 -2.41
N PRO A 64 32.80 -8.67 -1.41
CA PRO A 64 32.94 -9.17 -0.03
C PRO A 64 31.64 -9.65 0.63
N ASP A 65 30.48 -9.13 0.23
CA ASP A 65 29.18 -9.55 0.76
C ASP A 65 28.57 -10.77 0.02
N LEU A 66 29.27 -11.32 -0.97
CA LEU A 66 28.87 -12.52 -1.71
C LEU A 66 29.93 -13.62 -1.55
N PRO A 67 29.90 -14.37 -0.44
CA PRO A 67 30.99 -15.28 -0.06
C PRO A 67 31.21 -16.43 -1.06
N LYS A 68 30.18 -16.85 -1.79
CA LYS A 68 30.27 -17.91 -2.82
C LYS A 68 31.08 -17.50 -4.06
N GLY A 69 31.29 -16.20 -4.29
CA GLY A 69 31.86 -15.69 -5.54
C GLY A 69 30.91 -15.78 -6.75
N TYR A 70 29.67 -16.21 -6.51
CA TYR A 70 28.57 -16.20 -7.45
C TYR A 70 27.23 -16.10 -6.70
N GLN A 71 26.24 -15.50 -7.36
CA GLN A 71 24.86 -15.43 -6.91
C GLN A 71 24.05 -16.47 -7.68
N ILE A 72 23.28 -17.30 -6.99
CA ILE A 72 22.31 -18.17 -7.64
C ILE A 72 21.10 -17.33 -8.06
N SER A 73 20.82 -17.31 -9.35
CA SER A 73 19.73 -16.54 -9.98
C SER A 73 19.12 -17.39 -11.11
N GLN A 74 18.36 -16.80 -12.03
CA GLN A 74 17.93 -17.46 -13.28
C GLN A 74 18.20 -16.54 -14.46
N PHE A 75 18.77 -17.09 -15.54
CA PHE A 75 19.19 -16.30 -16.72
C PHE A 75 18.34 -16.62 -17.96
N GLU A 76 18.65 -17.68 -18.70
CA GLU A 76 17.97 -18.00 -19.97
C GLU A 76 16.52 -18.50 -19.78
N GLN A 77 16.27 -19.26 -18.71
CA GLN A 77 14.97 -19.87 -18.41
C GLN A 77 14.47 -19.34 -17.06
N PRO A 78 13.90 -18.12 -17.01
CA PRO A 78 13.33 -17.54 -15.79
C PRO A 78 12.10 -18.32 -15.30
N LEU A 79 11.56 -17.94 -14.15
CA LEU A 79 10.30 -18.50 -13.64
C LEU A 79 9.10 -18.09 -14.51
N ALA A 80 9.04 -16.82 -14.93
CA ALA A 80 7.95 -16.30 -15.75
C ALA A 80 8.39 -15.15 -16.68
N THR A 81 7.64 -14.94 -17.76
CA THR A 81 7.80 -13.83 -18.72
C THR A 81 6.45 -13.20 -19.07
N GLU A 82 6.48 -12.10 -19.82
CA GLU A 82 5.28 -11.52 -20.48
C GLU A 82 4.17 -11.11 -19.50
N GLY A 83 4.52 -10.65 -18.31
CA GLY A 83 3.56 -10.07 -17.39
C GLY A 83 3.15 -8.65 -17.78
N ALA A 84 2.17 -8.11 -17.06
CA ALA A 84 1.72 -6.74 -17.24
C ALA A 84 1.05 -6.23 -15.97
N LEU A 85 1.26 -4.96 -15.66
CA LEU A 85 0.62 -4.31 -14.53
C LEU A 85 0.02 -2.96 -14.96
N SER A 86 -1.30 -2.84 -14.75
CA SER A 86 -2.04 -1.62 -14.99
C SER A 86 -1.92 -0.67 -13.81
N TYR A 87 -1.70 0.62 -14.09
CA TYR A 87 -1.58 1.68 -13.10
C TYR A 87 -2.18 2.99 -13.64
N VAL A 88 -2.57 3.89 -12.73
CA VAL A 88 -3.12 5.20 -13.11
C VAL A 88 -1.96 6.18 -13.27
N SER A 89 -1.56 6.45 -14.52
CA SER A 89 -0.56 7.48 -14.83
C SER A 89 -1.08 8.87 -14.48
N PRO A 90 -0.26 9.74 -13.86
CA PRO A 90 -0.59 11.16 -13.67
C PRO A 90 -0.83 11.91 -14.99
N ASP A 91 -0.17 11.47 -16.07
CA ASP A 91 -0.13 12.19 -17.34
C ASP A 91 -1.06 11.58 -18.40
N ARG A 92 -1.31 10.26 -18.33
CA ARG A 92 -2.03 9.49 -19.36
C ARG A 92 -3.31 8.81 -18.87
N GLY A 93 -3.65 8.91 -17.58
CA GLY A 93 -4.74 8.14 -16.98
C GLY A 93 -4.40 6.66 -16.89
N LEU A 94 -5.41 5.78 -16.95
CA LEU A 94 -5.20 4.34 -16.85
C LEU A 94 -4.32 3.82 -18.01
N THR A 95 -3.19 3.21 -17.67
CA THR A 95 -2.25 2.62 -18.63
C THR A 95 -1.65 1.34 -18.06
N THR A 96 -0.84 0.65 -18.85
CA THR A 96 -0.26 -0.64 -18.51
C THR A 96 1.22 -0.64 -18.85
N ALA A 97 2.06 -1.11 -17.92
CA ALA A 97 3.46 -1.38 -18.18
C ALA A 97 3.69 -2.89 -18.30
N THR A 98 4.51 -3.28 -19.27
CA THR A 98 4.90 -4.66 -19.50
C THR A 98 5.95 -5.10 -18.48
N ILE A 99 5.90 -6.37 -18.12
CA ILE A 99 6.90 -7.05 -17.29
C ILE A 99 7.55 -8.11 -18.18
N VAL A 100 8.80 -7.87 -18.54
CA VAL A 100 9.56 -8.74 -19.45
C VAL A 100 9.79 -10.10 -18.80
N ARG A 101 10.19 -10.10 -17.52
CA ARG A 101 10.50 -11.33 -16.77
C ARG A 101 10.35 -11.14 -15.27
N LEU A 102 10.08 -12.24 -14.60
CA LEU A 102 10.20 -12.43 -13.17
C LEU A 102 11.07 -13.66 -12.93
N HIS A 103 12.11 -13.52 -12.12
CA HIS A 103 12.99 -14.64 -11.79
C HIS A 103 13.35 -14.66 -10.31
N VAL A 104 13.71 -15.85 -9.83
CA VAL A 104 14.07 -16.09 -8.43
C VAL A 104 15.59 -16.04 -8.28
N GLU A 105 16.04 -15.36 -7.23
CA GLU A 105 17.45 -15.31 -6.86
C GLU A 105 17.63 -15.28 -5.34
N GLU A 106 18.89 -15.29 -4.91
CA GLU A 106 19.26 -15.04 -3.52
C GLU A 106 19.88 -13.67 -3.33
N ASP A 107 19.68 -13.07 -2.17
CA ASP A 107 20.35 -11.82 -1.83
C ASP A 107 21.81 -12.01 -1.42
N ALA A 108 22.59 -10.96 -1.61
CA ALA A 108 23.91 -10.81 -1.01
C ALA A 108 23.80 -10.32 0.45
N GLY A 109 24.92 -10.39 1.18
CA GLY A 109 25.06 -9.76 2.49
C GLY A 109 25.03 -8.23 2.41
N LYS A 110 25.46 -7.58 3.49
CA LYS A 110 25.56 -6.14 3.61
C LYS A 110 27.00 -5.72 3.88
N SER A 111 27.48 -4.79 3.07
CA SER A 111 28.75 -4.08 3.30
C SER A 111 28.49 -2.76 4.05
N LEU A 112 29.15 -2.57 5.19
CA LEU A 112 29.04 -1.37 6.03
C LEU A 112 30.39 -0.64 6.09
N HIS A 113 30.47 0.53 5.48
CA HIS A 113 31.72 1.28 5.33
C HIS A 113 31.97 2.32 6.43
N ASP A 114 30.99 2.54 7.32
CA ASP A 114 31.00 3.58 8.34
C ASP A 114 31.25 3.04 9.76
N ARG A 115 31.39 1.72 9.92
CA ARG A 115 31.56 1.06 11.22
C ARG A 115 33.00 1.07 11.72
N PHE A 116 33.96 0.94 10.80
CA PHE A 116 35.38 0.86 11.13
C PHE A 116 36.19 1.81 10.24
N PRO A 117 37.11 2.60 10.80
CA PRO A 117 37.95 3.49 9.98
C PRO A 117 38.77 2.71 8.94
N LYS A 118 38.64 3.08 7.67
CA LYS A 118 39.36 2.49 6.51
C LYS A 118 39.09 1.00 6.27
N GLU A 119 38.09 0.42 6.93
CA GLU A 119 37.69 -0.97 6.76
C GLU A 119 36.20 -1.05 6.39
N THR A 120 35.76 -2.22 5.92
CA THR A 120 34.36 -2.50 5.65
C THR A 120 33.92 -3.68 6.49
N ALA A 121 32.89 -3.48 7.31
CA ALA A 121 32.28 -4.57 8.06
C ALA A 121 31.32 -5.33 7.15
N ILE A 122 31.42 -6.66 7.15
CA ILE A 122 30.54 -7.53 6.37
C ILE A 122 29.55 -8.23 7.32
N ASP A 123 28.26 -8.03 7.05
CA ASP A 123 27.17 -8.73 7.70
C ASP A 123 26.47 -9.66 6.70
N LEU A 124 26.59 -10.96 6.93
CA LEU A 124 26.07 -12.01 6.05
C LEU A 124 24.71 -12.54 6.50
N ASN A 125 24.05 -11.94 7.50
CA ASN A 125 22.69 -12.31 7.91
C ASN A 125 21.68 -12.32 6.74
N ARG A 126 21.88 -11.45 5.76
CA ARG A 126 21.02 -11.33 4.57
C ARG A 126 21.43 -12.25 3.42
N CYS A 127 22.64 -12.83 3.47
CA CYS A 127 23.12 -13.67 2.38
C CYS A 127 22.24 -14.92 2.25
N GLY A 128 21.73 -15.18 1.05
CA GLY A 128 20.86 -16.32 0.80
C GLY A 128 19.37 -16.06 1.02
N VAL A 129 18.95 -14.84 1.41
CA VAL A 129 17.52 -14.48 1.56
C VAL A 129 16.80 -14.57 0.20
N PRO A 130 15.58 -15.12 0.12
CA PRO A 130 14.82 -15.20 -1.14
C PRO A 130 14.55 -13.83 -1.76
N LEU A 131 14.74 -13.73 -3.07
CA LEU A 131 14.38 -12.57 -3.88
C LEU A 131 13.64 -13.00 -5.14
N ILE A 132 12.76 -12.12 -5.59
CA ILE A 132 12.30 -12.09 -6.98
C ILE A 132 12.79 -10.79 -7.62
N GLU A 133 13.37 -10.89 -8.81
CA GLU A 133 13.70 -9.73 -9.63
C GLU A 133 12.65 -9.60 -10.75
N ILE A 134 11.97 -8.45 -10.74
CA ILE A 134 10.91 -8.09 -11.69
C ILE A 134 11.48 -7.05 -12.64
N VAL A 135 11.61 -7.41 -13.92
CA VAL A 135 12.16 -6.52 -14.94
C VAL A 135 11.04 -6.03 -15.84
N THR A 136 10.81 -4.72 -15.85
CA THR A 136 9.79 -4.10 -16.70
C THR A 136 10.29 -3.84 -18.11
N GLY A 137 9.36 -3.69 -19.05
CA GLY A 137 9.65 -3.05 -20.33
C GLY A 137 9.88 -1.54 -20.16
N PRO A 138 10.41 -0.87 -21.20
CA PRO A 138 10.67 0.56 -21.20
C PRO A 138 9.39 1.38 -21.48
N ASP A 139 8.33 1.17 -20.69
CA ASP A 139 6.99 1.71 -20.96
C ASP A 139 6.67 3.04 -20.27
N PHE A 140 7.46 3.40 -19.25
CA PHE A 140 7.29 4.66 -18.53
C PHE A 140 7.65 5.85 -19.42
N ARG A 141 6.84 6.92 -19.34
CA ARG A 141 7.04 8.15 -20.13
C ARG A 141 7.41 9.36 -19.28
N SER A 142 7.35 9.24 -17.96
CA SER A 142 7.77 10.27 -17.02
C SER A 142 8.28 9.67 -15.70
N PRO A 143 9.10 10.40 -14.94
CA PRO A 143 9.53 9.99 -13.61
C PRO A 143 8.36 9.72 -12.63
N SER A 144 7.29 10.50 -12.74
CA SER A 144 6.08 10.38 -11.91
C SER A 144 5.32 9.08 -12.22
N GLU A 145 5.28 8.65 -13.49
CA GLU A 145 4.75 7.34 -13.87
C GLU A 145 5.51 6.19 -13.22
N ALA A 146 6.85 6.24 -13.22
CA ALA A 146 7.66 5.19 -12.59
C ALA A 146 7.36 5.07 -11.09
N ARG A 147 7.23 6.21 -10.39
CA ARG A 147 6.80 6.23 -8.98
C ARG A 147 5.43 5.60 -8.80
N ARG A 148 4.45 5.95 -9.64
CA ARG A 148 3.08 5.45 -9.49
C ARG A 148 2.98 3.96 -9.80
N TYR A 149 3.71 3.48 -10.82
CA TYR A 149 3.85 2.06 -11.10
C TYR A 149 4.40 1.30 -9.90
N LEU A 150 5.49 1.79 -9.28
CA LEU A 150 6.11 1.12 -8.13
C LEU A 150 5.18 1.07 -6.91
N GLN A 151 4.38 2.12 -6.68
CA GLN A 151 3.34 2.11 -5.64
C GLN A 151 2.27 1.05 -5.91
N THR A 152 1.82 0.92 -7.16
CA THR A 152 0.85 -0.11 -7.55
C THR A 152 1.46 -1.52 -7.46
N LEU A 153 2.72 -1.69 -7.85
CA LEU A 153 3.44 -2.96 -7.72
C LEU A 153 3.54 -3.38 -6.25
N LYS A 154 3.97 -2.46 -5.37
CA LYS A 154 3.99 -2.66 -3.92
C LYS A 154 2.63 -3.12 -3.40
N GLN A 155 1.56 -2.39 -3.76
CA GLN A 155 0.20 -2.71 -3.32
C GLN A 155 -0.21 -4.13 -3.73
N VAL A 156 0.05 -4.54 -4.97
CA VAL A 156 -0.28 -5.89 -5.46
C VAL A 156 0.50 -6.97 -4.69
N LEU A 157 1.80 -6.77 -4.48
CA LEU A 157 2.66 -7.73 -3.79
C LEU A 157 2.27 -7.88 -2.31
N GLU A 158 1.93 -6.79 -1.63
CA GLU A 158 1.44 -6.80 -0.26
C GLU A 158 0.07 -7.47 -0.15
N TYR A 159 -0.88 -7.13 -1.05
CA TYR A 159 -2.21 -7.73 -1.08
C TYR A 159 -2.13 -9.26 -1.20
N ALA A 160 -1.28 -9.74 -2.10
CA ALA A 160 -1.06 -11.15 -2.35
C ALA A 160 -0.22 -11.85 -1.26
N GLY A 161 0.26 -11.12 -0.25
CA GLY A 161 1.02 -11.66 0.87
C GLY A 161 2.41 -12.19 0.46
N ILE A 162 3.04 -11.54 -0.52
CA ILE A 162 4.33 -11.96 -1.09
C ILE A 162 5.51 -11.35 -0.35
N SER A 163 5.43 -10.05 -0.06
CA SER A 163 6.49 -9.27 0.61
C SER A 163 5.86 -8.07 1.30
N ASP A 164 6.46 -7.61 2.39
CA ASP A 164 6.12 -6.34 3.05
C ASP A 164 6.59 -5.11 2.25
N CYS A 165 7.39 -5.32 1.19
CA CYS A 165 7.78 -4.31 0.21
C CYS A 165 8.29 -2.99 0.82
N ASP A 166 9.00 -3.10 1.93
CA ASP A 166 9.52 -1.99 2.71
C ASP A 166 10.91 -1.62 2.20
N MET A 167 11.00 -0.44 1.56
CA MET A 167 12.27 0.06 1.02
C MET A 167 13.28 0.44 2.10
N GLU A 168 12.82 0.83 3.30
CA GLU A 168 13.71 1.20 4.41
C GLU A 168 14.37 -0.04 5.02
N LYS A 169 13.61 -1.13 5.14
CA LYS A 169 14.13 -2.45 5.55
C LYS A 169 14.89 -3.16 4.41
N GLY A 170 14.71 -2.71 3.17
CA GLY A 170 15.37 -3.23 1.97
C GLY A 170 14.70 -4.45 1.35
N SER A 171 13.47 -4.77 1.74
CA SER A 171 12.67 -5.84 1.12
C SER A 171 12.02 -5.43 -0.20
N LEU A 172 12.11 -4.14 -0.56
CA LEU A 172 11.91 -3.64 -1.92
C LEU A 172 13.10 -2.78 -2.35
N ARG A 173 13.64 -3.06 -3.54
CA ARG A 173 14.76 -2.31 -4.14
C ARG A 173 14.44 -1.97 -5.58
N VAL A 174 15.00 -0.85 -6.04
CA VAL A 174 14.78 -0.35 -7.39
C VAL A 174 16.10 0.18 -7.95
N ASP A 175 16.49 -0.39 -9.09
CA ASP A 175 17.47 0.20 -10.00
C ASP A 175 16.70 0.77 -11.20
N ALA A 176 16.84 2.07 -11.47
CA ALA A 176 16.03 2.76 -12.44
C ALA A 176 16.82 3.05 -13.72
N ASN A 177 16.27 2.70 -14.88
CA ASN A 177 16.92 2.93 -16.18
C ASN A 177 16.25 4.11 -16.90
N VAL A 178 17.03 4.97 -17.54
CA VAL A 178 16.51 6.13 -18.27
C VAL A 178 17.32 6.43 -19.53
N SER A 179 16.59 6.81 -20.57
CA SER A 179 17.12 7.32 -21.84
C SER A 179 16.14 8.36 -22.36
N VAL A 180 16.63 9.43 -22.99
CA VAL A 180 15.81 10.40 -23.71
C VAL A 180 16.01 10.27 -25.22
N ARG A 181 15.05 10.76 -26.01
CA ARG A 181 15.09 10.80 -27.48
C ARG A 181 14.38 12.03 -28.00
N ARG A 182 14.63 12.43 -29.26
CA ARG A 182 13.93 13.58 -29.87
C ARG A 182 12.48 13.20 -30.20
N VAL A 183 11.61 14.22 -30.22
CA VAL A 183 10.21 14.03 -30.64
C VAL A 183 10.18 13.52 -32.09
N GLY A 184 9.38 12.48 -32.34
CA GLY A 184 9.28 11.81 -33.64
C GLY A 184 10.20 10.58 -33.80
N GLU A 185 11.22 10.43 -32.95
CA GLU A 185 12.07 9.24 -32.96
C GLU A 185 11.38 8.05 -32.29
N THR A 186 11.56 6.85 -32.85
CA THR A 186 11.02 5.60 -32.32
C THR A 186 12.07 4.74 -31.62
N ALA A 187 13.35 4.89 -31.98
CA ALA A 187 14.47 4.25 -31.29
C ALA A 187 14.68 4.89 -29.90
N LEU A 188 15.03 4.09 -28.90
CA LEU A 188 15.43 4.62 -27.59
C LEU A 188 16.89 5.11 -27.66
N GLY A 189 17.19 6.18 -26.91
CA GLY A 189 18.54 6.71 -26.78
C GLY A 189 19.43 5.83 -25.88
N THR A 190 20.64 6.31 -25.62
CA THR A 190 21.58 5.62 -24.72
C THR A 190 21.01 5.51 -23.30
N LYS A 191 21.02 4.30 -22.76
CA LYS A 191 20.53 3.99 -21.42
C LYS A 191 21.58 4.31 -20.35
N THR A 192 21.17 5.06 -19.33
CA THR A 192 21.88 5.12 -18.04
C THR A 192 21.06 4.42 -16.97
N GLU A 193 21.75 3.90 -15.96
CA GLU A 193 21.15 3.16 -14.84
C GLU A 193 21.45 3.93 -13.55
N VAL A 194 20.43 4.29 -12.78
CA VAL A 194 20.55 4.98 -11.50
C VAL A 194 20.27 4.00 -10.37
N LYS A 195 21.26 3.83 -9.48
CA LYS A 195 21.21 2.94 -8.31
C LYS A 195 21.17 3.74 -7.01
N ASN A 196 21.04 3.02 -5.90
CA ASN A 196 21.03 3.54 -4.53
C ASN A 196 19.82 4.46 -4.27
N ILE A 197 18.63 3.95 -4.57
CA ILE A 197 17.37 4.67 -4.41
C ILE A 197 16.53 3.99 -3.33
N ASN A 198 16.31 4.68 -2.21
CA ASN A 198 15.70 4.10 -1.01
C ASN A 198 14.24 4.53 -0.75
N SER A 199 13.63 5.28 -1.68
CA SER A 199 12.19 5.62 -1.60
C SER A 199 11.61 5.87 -2.99
N PHE A 200 10.30 5.70 -3.15
CA PHE A 200 9.62 6.02 -4.42
C PHE A 200 9.72 7.50 -4.81
N ALA A 201 9.73 8.40 -3.82
CA ALA A 201 9.96 9.82 -4.07
C ALA A 201 11.39 10.07 -4.59
N TYR A 202 12.38 9.31 -4.13
CA TYR A 202 13.74 9.37 -4.64
C TYR A 202 13.87 8.75 -6.02
N VAL A 203 13.07 7.75 -6.39
CA VAL A 203 13.02 7.24 -7.79
C VAL A 203 12.62 8.37 -8.73
N GLU A 204 11.53 9.06 -8.42
CA GLU A 204 11.05 10.18 -9.23
C GLU A 204 12.09 11.30 -9.33
N LYS A 205 12.72 11.69 -8.21
CA LYS A 205 13.76 12.73 -8.22
C LYS A 205 15.01 12.30 -9.00
N ALA A 206 15.50 11.08 -8.77
CA ALA A 206 16.68 10.55 -9.44
C ALA A 206 16.50 10.49 -10.96
N LEU A 207 15.35 9.99 -11.41
CA LEU A 207 14.97 9.95 -12.82
C LEU A 207 14.79 11.34 -13.43
N THR A 208 14.24 12.29 -12.66
CA THR A 208 14.10 13.70 -13.08
C THR A 208 15.46 14.34 -13.32
N VAL A 209 16.37 14.22 -12.34
CA VAL A 209 17.72 14.79 -12.42
C VAL A 209 18.49 14.18 -13.61
N GLU A 210 18.43 12.87 -13.78
CA GLU A 210 19.15 12.22 -14.88
C GLU A 210 18.52 12.52 -16.25
N ARG A 211 17.20 12.59 -16.37
CA ARG A 211 16.50 13.04 -17.58
C ARG A 211 16.99 14.43 -17.98
N ASP A 212 16.97 15.38 -17.05
CA ASP A 212 17.34 16.77 -17.32
C ASP A 212 18.83 16.89 -17.68
N ARG A 213 19.70 16.09 -17.03
CA ARG A 213 21.12 15.99 -17.39
C ARG A 213 21.31 15.47 -18.81
N GLN A 214 20.60 14.41 -19.21
CA GLN A 214 20.69 13.88 -20.57
C GLN A 214 20.20 14.89 -21.62
N ILE A 215 19.08 15.56 -21.35
CA ILE A 215 18.54 16.61 -22.25
C ILE A 215 19.58 17.72 -22.43
N ALA A 216 20.07 18.30 -21.33
CA ALA A 216 21.06 19.37 -21.39
C ALA A 216 22.34 18.96 -22.14
N LEU A 217 22.80 17.72 -21.93
CA LEU A 217 23.99 17.19 -22.62
C LEU A 217 23.76 17.07 -24.14
N LEU A 218 22.62 16.53 -24.57
CA LEU A 218 22.30 16.36 -25.99
C LEU A 218 22.01 17.70 -26.68
N GLU A 219 21.37 18.66 -25.99
CA GLU A 219 21.13 20.00 -26.52
C GLU A 219 22.41 20.83 -26.61
N GLY A 220 23.38 20.59 -25.72
CA GLY A 220 24.73 21.15 -25.79
C GLY A 220 25.63 20.50 -26.85
N GLY A 221 25.12 19.55 -27.65
CA GLY A 221 25.89 18.84 -28.69
C GLY A 221 26.78 17.71 -28.18
N GLY A 222 26.64 17.31 -26.92
CA GLY A 222 27.34 16.16 -26.33
C GLY A 222 26.63 14.83 -26.63
N VAL A 223 27.20 13.74 -26.10
CA VAL A 223 26.70 12.37 -26.26
C VAL A 223 26.49 11.73 -24.90
N VAL A 224 25.36 11.05 -24.71
CA VAL A 224 25.12 10.25 -23.50
C VAL A 224 25.86 8.92 -23.63
N GLU A 225 26.74 8.64 -22.67
CA GLU A 225 27.46 7.36 -22.57
C GLU A 225 26.73 6.36 -21.65
N PRO A 226 26.81 5.04 -21.92
CA PRO A 226 26.27 4.03 -21.02
C PRO A 226 27.03 4.03 -19.69
N GLN A 227 26.35 4.34 -18.60
CA GLN A 227 26.97 4.39 -17.28
C GLN A 227 25.99 4.02 -16.17
N THR A 228 26.55 3.58 -15.04
CA THR A 228 25.82 3.37 -13.80
C THR A 228 26.10 4.54 -12.87
N LEU A 229 25.03 5.18 -12.43
CA LEU A 229 25.00 6.39 -11.61
C LEU A 229 24.52 6.04 -10.21
N LEU A 230 25.02 6.76 -9.21
CA LEU A 230 24.51 6.75 -7.85
C LEU A 230 23.71 8.02 -7.58
N TYR A 231 22.50 7.86 -7.07
CA TYR A 231 21.73 8.98 -6.55
C TYR A 231 22.20 9.35 -5.13
N ASP A 232 22.38 10.65 -4.90
CA ASP A 232 22.63 11.24 -3.58
C ASP A 232 21.44 12.08 -3.16
N SER A 233 20.71 11.60 -2.16
CA SER A 233 19.51 12.25 -1.63
C SER A 233 19.80 13.55 -0.87
N LYS A 234 21.04 13.77 -0.39
CA LYS A 234 21.42 15.00 0.32
C LYS A 234 21.65 16.16 -0.65
N THR A 235 22.29 15.88 -1.78
CA THR A 235 22.60 16.89 -2.81
C THR A 235 21.55 16.93 -3.92
N ASN A 236 20.64 15.95 -3.96
CA ASN A 236 19.70 15.73 -5.06
C ASN A 236 20.40 15.65 -6.41
N GLY A 237 21.54 14.94 -6.45
CA GLY A 237 22.38 14.78 -7.63
C GLY A 237 22.55 13.32 -8.02
N VAL A 238 22.98 13.10 -9.26
CA VAL A 238 23.47 11.80 -9.73
C VAL A 238 24.95 11.90 -10.04
N ARG A 239 25.74 10.91 -9.61
CA ARG A 239 27.18 10.86 -9.85
C ARG A 239 27.58 9.52 -10.46
N PRO A 240 28.56 9.46 -11.37
CA PRO A 240 29.07 8.20 -11.90
C PRO A 240 29.61 7.30 -10.77
N GLN A 241 29.26 6.01 -10.79
CA GLN A 241 29.73 5.03 -9.79
C GLN A 241 31.12 4.46 -10.15
N ARG A 242 31.46 4.41 -11.44
CA ARG A 242 32.75 4.11 -12.09
C ARG A 242 32.49 4.15 -13.60
N SER A 243 33.48 4.44 -14.46
CA SER A 243 33.32 4.23 -15.91
C SER A 243 33.13 2.72 -16.19
N LYS A 244 32.14 2.37 -17.01
CA LYS A 244 31.97 1.01 -17.54
C LYS A 244 33.08 0.78 -18.57
N GLU A 245 34.30 0.47 -18.12
CA GLU A 245 35.37 0.11 -19.07
C GLU A 245 35.07 -1.22 -19.77
N GLN A 246 34.21 -2.08 -19.21
CA GLN A 246 33.73 -3.32 -19.86
C GLN A 246 32.30 -3.65 -19.40
N SER A 247 31.46 -4.17 -20.30
CA SER A 247 30.28 -4.97 -19.92
C SER A 247 30.75 -6.06 -18.95
N HIS A 248 30.25 -6.08 -17.71
CA HIS A 248 30.63 -7.13 -16.76
C HIS A 248 30.22 -8.49 -17.33
N ASP A 249 31.20 -9.27 -17.77
CA ASP A 249 31.00 -10.66 -18.14
C ASP A 249 30.76 -11.46 -16.85
N TYR A 250 29.49 -11.56 -16.46
CA TYR A 250 29.05 -12.35 -15.32
C TYR A 250 29.19 -13.86 -15.53
N ARG A 251 29.64 -14.30 -16.72
CA ARG A 251 29.87 -15.72 -17.07
C ARG A 251 28.72 -16.60 -16.62
N TYR A 252 27.50 -16.25 -17.03
CA TYR A 252 26.31 -17.03 -16.65
C TYR A 252 26.44 -18.46 -17.18
N PHE A 253 26.14 -19.43 -16.34
CA PHE A 253 25.96 -20.82 -16.74
C PHE A 253 24.96 -21.51 -15.80
N PRO A 254 24.25 -22.58 -16.25
CA PRO A 254 23.34 -23.34 -15.41
C PRO A 254 24.01 -23.85 -14.15
N ASP A 255 23.38 -23.70 -13.00
CA ASP A 255 23.93 -24.17 -11.72
C ASP A 255 23.88 -25.70 -11.67
N PRO A 256 25.04 -26.41 -11.66
CA PRO A 256 25.05 -27.87 -11.67
C PRO A 256 24.58 -28.49 -10.35
N ASP A 257 24.56 -27.72 -9.25
CA ASP A 257 24.17 -28.22 -7.93
C ASP A 257 22.64 -28.23 -7.77
N LEU A 258 21.92 -27.57 -8.68
CA LEU A 258 20.46 -27.46 -8.65
C LEU A 258 19.83 -28.10 -9.89
N PRO A 259 18.99 -29.13 -9.74
CA PRO A 259 18.23 -29.65 -10.87
C PRO A 259 17.26 -28.58 -11.41
N PRO A 260 16.83 -28.69 -12.68
CA PRO A 260 15.80 -27.82 -13.23
C PRO A 260 14.53 -27.83 -12.37
N LEU A 261 13.98 -26.64 -12.12
CA LEU A 261 12.70 -26.49 -11.43
C LEU A 261 11.58 -26.82 -12.41
N VAL A 262 10.78 -27.83 -12.08
CA VAL A 262 9.62 -28.25 -12.86
C VAL A 262 8.36 -27.92 -12.06
N LEU A 263 7.49 -27.10 -12.62
CA LEU A 263 6.19 -26.74 -12.05
C LEU A 263 5.13 -27.65 -12.66
N SER A 264 4.43 -28.41 -11.83
CA SER A 264 3.28 -29.17 -12.29
C SER A 264 2.06 -28.25 -12.44
N GLU A 265 1.10 -28.64 -13.29
CA GLU A 265 -0.13 -27.90 -13.48
C GLU A 265 -0.93 -27.81 -12.17
N GLU A 266 -0.91 -28.87 -11.36
CA GLU A 266 -1.57 -28.90 -10.06
C GLU A 266 -0.94 -27.91 -9.09
N PHE A 267 0.40 -27.78 -9.08
CA PHE A 267 1.09 -26.80 -8.24
C PHE A 267 0.70 -25.37 -8.63
N ILE A 268 0.67 -25.07 -9.92
CA ILE A 268 0.27 -23.75 -10.42
C ILE A 268 -1.19 -23.45 -10.05
N ALA A 269 -2.09 -24.41 -10.26
CA ALA A 269 -3.51 -24.25 -9.92
C ALA A 269 -3.74 -24.06 -8.40
N GLN A 270 -2.98 -24.77 -7.56
CA GLN A 270 -3.03 -24.59 -6.10
C GLN A 270 -2.62 -23.17 -5.71
N GLU A 271 -1.50 -22.67 -6.22
CA GLU A 271 -1.03 -21.32 -5.91
C GLU A 271 -1.95 -20.23 -6.49
N GLN A 272 -2.57 -20.48 -7.65
CA GLN A 272 -3.59 -19.59 -8.22
C GLN A 272 -4.83 -19.49 -7.31
N ALA A 273 -5.28 -20.60 -6.72
CA ALA A 273 -6.41 -20.61 -5.80
C ALA A 273 -6.11 -19.92 -4.46
N GLN A 274 -4.83 -19.79 -4.09
CA GLN A 274 -4.38 -19.05 -2.90
C GLN A 274 -4.23 -17.55 -3.13
N LEU A 275 -4.34 -17.07 -4.38
CA LEU A 275 -4.31 -15.65 -4.65
C LEU A 275 -5.62 -14.99 -4.20
N PRO A 276 -5.54 -13.91 -3.40
CA PRO A 276 -6.71 -13.13 -3.08
C PRO A 276 -7.19 -12.34 -4.30
N GLU A 277 -8.41 -11.82 -4.22
CA GLU A 277 -8.86 -10.79 -5.15
C GLU A 277 -7.92 -9.57 -5.07
N LEU A 278 -7.25 -9.28 -6.19
CA LEU A 278 -6.26 -8.21 -6.27
C LEU A 278 -6.91 -6.81 -6.21
N PRO A 279 -6.17 -5.76 -5.81
CA PRO A 279 -6.72 -4.43 -5.53
C PRO A 279 -7.56 -3.85 -6.67
N ALA A 280 -7.09 -3.99 -7.93
CA ALA A 280 -7.80 -3.43 -9.08
C ALA A 280 -9.16 -4.10 -9.32
N ALA A 281 -9.21 -5.44 -9.29
CA ALA A 281 -10.44 -6.20 -9.43
C ALA A 281 -11.39 -5.91 -8.25
N LYS A 282 -10.85 -5.87 -7.02
CA LYS A 282 -11.63 -5.54 -5.83
C LYS A 282 -12.23 -4.13 -5.90
N ARG A 283 -11.47 -3.15 -6.41
CA ARG A 283 -11.95 -1.77 -6.60
C ARG A 283 -13.09 -1.71 -7.61
N GLU A 284 -12.95 -2.38 -8.76
CA GLU A 284 -14.01 -2.47 -9.76
C GLU A 284 -15.27 -3.15 -9.20
N ARG A 285 -15.11 -4.22 -8.43
CA ARG A 285 -16.22 -4.89 -7.75
C ARG A 285 -16.87 -3.98 -6.71
N PHE A 286 -16.11 -3.25 -5.90
CA PHE A 286 -16.68 -2.31 -4.93
C PHE A 286 -17.50 -1.20 -5.61
N MET A 287 -17.03 -0.69 -6.75
CA MET A 287 -17.78 0.27 -7.54
C MET A 287 -19.09 -0.35 -8.08
N ALA A 288 -19.03 -1.55 -8.66
CA ALA A 288 -20.18 -2.19 -9.28
C ALA A 288 -21.22 -2.69 -8.26
N GLN A 289 -20.77 -3.40 -7.21
CA GLN A 289 -21.61 -4.08 -6.24
C GLN A 289 -22.13 -3.14 -5.16
N TYR A 290 -21.31 -2.21 -4.69
CA TYR A 290 -21.64 -1.31 -3.58
C TYR A 290 -21.97 0.12 -4.03
N ALA A 291 -21.95 0.37 -5.34
CA ALA A 291 -22.22 1.68 -5.94
C ALA A 291 -21.35 2.81 -5.37
N LEU A 292 -20.10 2.48 -5.00
CA LEU A 292 -19.13 3.44 -4.48
C LEU A 292 -18.55 4.30 -5.59
N SER A 293 -18.12 5.51 -5.22
CA SER A 293 -17.32 6.34 -6.11
C SER A 293 -15.94 5.71 -6.35
N VAL A 294 -15.28 6.07 -7.45
CA VAL A 294 -13.90 5.63 -7.74
C VAL A 294 -12.97 5.99 -6.58
N ASN A 295 -13.13 7.18 -6.00
CA ASN A 295 -12.28 7.65 -4.90
C ASN A 295 -12.49 6.82 -3.63
N ASP A 296 -13.74 6.56 -3.25
CA ASP A 296 -14.02 5.76 -2.05
C ASP A 296 -13.51 4.33 -2.23
N ALA A 297 -13.72 3.74 -3.40
CA ALA A 297 -13.24 2.40 -3.70
C ALA A 297 -11.70 2.34 -3.72
N ASP A 298 -11.00 3.34 -4.25
CA ASP A 298 -9.53 3.39 -4.25
C ASP A 298 -8.97 3.50 -2.83
N VAL A 299 -9.59 4.31 -1.97
CA VAL A 299 -9.18 4.41 -0.55
C VAL A 299 -9.40 3.09 0.18
N LEU A 300 -10.59 2.48 0.06
CA LEU A 300 -10.92 1.24 0.76
C LEU A 300 -10.11 0.05 0.28
N THR A 301 -9.67 0.04 -0.98
CA THR A 301 -8.83 -1.03 -1.54
C THR A 301 -7.33 -0.71 -1.48
N GLY A 302 -6.95 0.40 -0.86
CA GLY A 302 -5.55 0.79 -0.66
C GLY A 302 -4.76 -0.26 0.11
N ASP A 303 -5.37 -0.83 1.14
CA ASP A 303 -4.83 -1.90 1.97
C ASP A 303 -5.81 -3.08 2.05
N ARG A 304 -5.30 -4.30 2.20
CA ARG A 304 -6.14 -5.51 2.19
C ARG A 304 -6.94 -5.65 3.47
N ALA A 305 -6.33 -5.37 4.63
CA ALA A 305 -7.03 -5.45 5.90
C ALA A 305 -8.18 -4.44 5.96
N VAL A 306 -7.98 -3.23 5.42
CA VAL A 306 -9.04 -2.22 5.29
C VAL A 306 -10.18 -2.69 4.37
N ALA A 307 -9.84 -3.27 3.21
CA ALA A 307 -10.85 -3.76 2.28
C ALA A 307 -11.66 -4.93 2.87
N ASP A 308 -10.98 -5.90 3.45
CA ASP A 308 -11.60 -7.07 4.08
C ASP A 308 -12.45 -6.64 5.30
N TYR A 309 -11.99 -5.64 6.06
CA TYR A 309 -12.75 -5.02 7.15
C TYR A 309 -14.04 -4.36 6.65
N TYR A 310 -13.95 -3.54 5.59
CA TYR A 310 -15.12 -2.89 5.01
C TYR A 310 -16.16 -3.91 4.53
N GLU A 311 -15.73 -4.97 3.85
CA GLU A 311 -16.65 -6.03 3.42
C GLU A 311 -17.32 -6.71 4.62
N ALA A 312 -16.55 -6.99 5.69
CA ALA A 312 -17.10 -7.54 6.92
C ALA A 312 -18.13 -6.61 7.58
N VAL A 313 -17.95 -5.29 7.52
CA VAL A 313 -18.93 -4.30 8.01
C VAL A 313 -20.22 -4.37 7.18
N VAL A 314 -20.12 -4.44 5.86
CA VAL A 314 -21.27 -4.57 4.95
C VAL A 314 -21.99 -5.91 5.17
N HIS A 315 -21.23 -7.00 5.32
CA HIS A 315 -21.78 -8.34 5.58
C HIS A 315 -22.49 -8.42 6.94
N ALA A 316 -22.04 -7.63 7.92
CA ALA A 316 -22.71 -7.49 9.21
C ALA A 316 -23.99 -6.63 9.17
N GLY A 317 -24.39 -6.14 7.99
CA GLY A 317 -25.69 -5.47 7.76
C GLY A 317 -25.62 -3.94 7.64
N ALA A 318 -24.44 -3.34 7.58
CA ALA A 318 -24.31 -1.91 7.33
C ALA A 318 -24.74 -1.55 5.89
N ASP A 319 -25.30 -0.36 5.71
CA ASP A 319 -25.44 0.21 4.37
C ASP A 319 -24.05 0.44 3.75
N ALA A 320 -23.86 0.03 2.50
CA ALA A 320 -22.55 -0.01 1.89
C ALA A 320 -21.90 1.38 1.74
N LYS A 321 -22.69 2.43 1.46
CA LYS A 321 -22.19 3.81 1.32
C LYS A 321 -21.91 4.45 2.67
N LEU A 322 -22.80 4.23 3.64
CA LEU A 322 -22.56 4.70 5.02
C LEU A 322 -21.36 3.98 5.63
N GLY A 323 -21.23 2.67 5.44
CA GLY A 323 -20.07 1.88 5.86
C GLY A 323 -18.77 2.41 5.27
N ALA A 324 -18.75 2.70 3.96
CA ALA A 324 -17.59 3.28 3.30
C ALA A 324 -17.20 4.63 3.93
N ASN A 325 -18.18 5.51 4.17
CA ASN A 325 -17.94 6.80 4.80
C ASN A 325 -17.34 6.66 6.21
N TRP A 326 -17.90 5.77 7.04
CA TRP A 326 -17.42 5.53 8.40
C TRP A 326 -16.01 4.93 8.42
N VAL A 327 -15.74 3.96 7.53
CA VAL A 327 -14.41 3.37 7.41
C VAL A 327 -13.40 4.44 7.00
N ILE A 328 -13.68 5.19 5.94
CA ILE A 328 -12.76 6.21 5.41
C ILE A 328 -12.50 7.33 6.41
N ASN A 329 -13.53 7.82 7.10
CA ASN A 329 -13.41 9.05 7.89
C ASN A 329 -13.11 8.81 9.38
N GLU A 330 -13.63 7.73 9.97
CA GLU A 330 -13.49 7.49 11.42
C GLU A 330 -12.52 6.33 11.67
N VAL A 331 -12.69 5.18 11.00
CA VAL A 331 -11.83 4.01 11.23
C VAL A 331 -10.40 4.28 10.78
N LEU A 332 -10.18 4.80 9.57
CA LEU A 332 -8.83 5.11 9.09
C LEU A 332 -8.19 6.28 9.85
N ALA A 333 -8.99 7.25 10.30
CA ALA A 333 -8.47 8.33 11.13
C ALA A 333 -8.00 7.82 12.50
N ASP A 334 -8.73 6.88 13.10
CA ASP A 334 -8.37 6.21 14.35
C ASP A 334 -7.15 5.30 14.18
N ALA A 335 -7.12 4.49 13.12
CA ALA A 335 -6.01 3.58 12.83
C ALA A 335 -4.70 4.35 12.69
N LYS A 336 -4.71 5.50 12.01
CA LYS A 336 -3.53 6.36 11.84
C LYS A 336 -2.93 6.86 13.17
N THR A 337 -3.73 7.02 14.22
CA THR A 337 -3.24 7.43 15.54
C THR A 337 -2.91 6.25 16.46
N HIS A 338 -3.20 5.01 16.04
CA HIS A 338 -3.04 3.79 16.82
C HIS A 338 -2.35 2.67 16.03
N GLU A 339 -1.23 2.98 15.38
CA GLU A 339 -0.35 2.01 14.71
C GLU A 339 -1.07 1.15 13.64
N GLU A 340 -1.98 1.78 12.88
CA GLU A 340 -2.77 1.15 11.81
C GLU A 340 -3.74 0.04 12.29
N GLN A 341 -4.05 -0.01 13.60
CA GLN A 341 -4.98 -1.00 14.15
C GLN A 341 -6.44 -0.63 13.88
N LEU A 342 -7.20 -1.58 13.32
CA LEU A 342 -8.65 -1.45 13.13
C LEU A 342 -9.39 -1.89 14.40
N ARG A 343 -9.37 -1.03 15.42
CA ARG A 343 -9.73 -1.37 16.81
C ARG A 343 -11.22 -1.72 17.03
N VAL A 344 -12.12 -1.12 16.26
CA VAL A 344 -13.57 -1.39 16.37
C VAL A 344 -13.92 -2.64 15.56
N PRO A 345 -14.53 -3.70 16.12
CA PRO A 345 -14.94 -4.87 15.35
C PRO A 345 -15.98 -4.53 14.25
N PRO A 346 -15.94 -5.18 13.07
CA PRO A 346 -16.85 -4.90 11.96
C PRO A 346 -18.34 -4.94 12.34
N GLY A 347 -18.73 -5.92 13.16
CA GLY A 347 -20.11 -6.06 13.63
C GLY A 347 -20.56 -4.92 14.56
N ALA A 348 -19.67 -4.41 15.39
CA ALA A 348 -19.94 -3.26 16.25
C ALA A 348 -20.12 -1.99 15.41
N LEU A 349 -19.27 -1.77 14.40
CA LEU A 349 -19.45 -0.64 13.49
C LEU A 349 -20.77 -0.73 12.71
N ALA A 350 -21.14 -1.91 12.22
CA ALA A 350 -22.42 -2.11 11.53
C ALA A 350 -23.62 -1.80 12.44
N GLN A 351 -23.60 -2.25 13.69
CA GLN A 351 -24.63 -1.92 14.69
C GLN A 351 -24.69 -0.42 14.96
N LEU A 352 -23.55 0.24 15.13
CA LEU A 352 -23.49 1.69 15.35
C LEU A 352 -24.09 2.47 14.16
N ILE A 353 -23.77 2.08 12.93
CA ILE A 353 -24.38 2.65 11.70
C ILE A 353 -25.89 2.42 11.70
N GLY A 354 -26.34 1.24 12.13
CA GLY A 354 -27.76 0.90 12.29
C GLY A 354 -28.47 1.82 13.28
N LEU A 355 -27.88 2.09 14.45
CA LEU A 355 -28.42 2.99 15.46
C LEU A 355 -28.56 4.43 14.95
N VAL A 356 -27.59 4.91 14.16
CA VAL A 356 -27.66 6.22 13.52
C VAL A 356 -28.78 6.26 12.48
N ARG A 357 -28.85 5.25 11.60
CA ARG A 357 -29.89 5.17 10.57
C ARG A 357 -31.29 5.08 11.17
N GLY A 358 -31.43 4.36 12.28
CA GLY A 358 -32.68 4.23 13.03
C GLY A 358 -33.08 5.46 13.84
N GLY A 359 -32.26 6.53 13.85
CA GLY A 359 -32.53 7.73 14.65
C GLY A 359 -32.40 7.53 16.17
N THR A 360 -31.78 6.42 16.59
CA THR A 360 -31.47 6.17 18.00
C THR A 360 -30.27 7.02 18.45
N LEU A 361 -29.36 7.32 17.52
CA LEU A 361 -28.21 8.18 17.75
C LEU A 361 -28.08 9.27 16.69
N SER A 362 -27.68 10.46 17.13
CA SER A 362 -27.18 11.48 16.22
C SER A 362 -25.78 11.09 15.71
N GLN A 363 -25.36 11.67 14.59
CA GLN A 363 -24.00 11.46 14.07
C GLN A 363 -22.92 11.85 15.10
N GLN A 364 -23.13 12.95 15.83
CA GLN A 364 -22.18 13.40 16.85
C GLN A 364 -22.13 12.44 18.05
N ALA A 365 -23.28 11.91 18.48
CA ALA A 365 -23.33 10.89 19.53
C ALA A 365 -22.62 9.61 19.09
N ALA A 366 -22.83 9.19 17.84
CA ALA A 366 -22.21 7.99 17.30
C ALA A 366 -20.68 8.05 17.28
N LYS A 367 -20.08 9.21 16.97
CA LYS A 367 -18.61 9.37 17.06
C LYS A 367 -18.07 9.18 18.47
N ARG A 368 -18.82 9.63 19.48
CA ARG A 368 -18.45 9.40 20.90
C ARG A 368 -18.54 7.92 21.27
N VAL A 369 -19.60 7.25 20.81
CA VAL A 369 -19.76 5.80 21.02
C VAL A 369 -18.66 5.02 20.28
N PHE A 370 -18.31 5.41 19.06
CA PHE A 370 -17.21 4.81 18.30
C PHE A 370 -15.90 4.87 19.08
N ALA A 371 -15.52 6.05 19.59
CA ALA A 371 -14.28 6.21 20.36
C ALA A 371 -14.26 5.35 21.63
N GLU A 372 -15.39 5.25 22.33
CA GLU A 372 -15.52 4.43 23.53
C GLU A 372 -15.41 2.93 23.23
N VAL A 373 -16.04 2.47 22.14
CA VAL A 373 -15.95 1.08 21.66
C VAL A 373 -14.53 0.77 21.16
N ALA A 374 -13.85 1.72 20.53
CA ALA A 374 -12.46 1.54 20.08
C ALA A 374 -11.49 1.35 21.25
N GLU A 375 -11.73 2.06 22.35
CA GLU A 375 -10.86 2.04 23.54
C GLU A 375 -11.16 0.87 24.47
N HIS A 376 -12.43 0.62 24.78
CA HIS A 376 -12.84 -0.32 25.82
C HIS A 376 -13.62 -1.53 25.28
N GLY A 377 -13.92 -1.55 23.98
CA GLY A 377 -14.81 -2.55 23.39
C GLY A 377 -16.27 -2.37 23.86
N GLY A 378 -17.05 -3.44 23.69
CA GLY A 378 -18.45 -3.48 24.09
C GLY A 378 -19.43 -3.30 22.94
N GLU A 379 -20.70 -3.48 23.26
CA GLU A 379 -21.80 -3.39 22.30
C GLU A 379 -22.25 -1.91 22.16
N PRO A 380 -22.34 -1.34 20.94
CA PRO A 380 -22.58 0.08 20.73
C PRO A 380 -23.83 0.64 21.40
N ARG A 381 -24.93 -0.12 21.47
CA ARG A 381 -26.15 0.34 22.12
C ARG A 381 -25.97 0.45 23.63
N ASN A 382 -25.38 -0.55 24.27
CA ASN A 382 -25.07 -0.51 25.70
C ASN A 382 -24.12 0.65 26.04
N VAL A 383 -23.10 0.86 25.20
CA VAL A 383 -22.18 2.00 25.34
C VAL A 383 -22.92 3.33 25.20
N ALA A 384 -23.83 3.44 24.23
CA ALA A 384 -24.63 4.64 24.03
C ALA A 384 -25.58 4.93 25.21
N GLU A 385 -26.18 3.90 25.79
CA GLU A 385 -27.02 3.99 26.98
C GLU A 385 -26.22 4.43 28.21
N ALA A 386 -25.03 3.84 28.43
CA ALA A 386 -24.12 4.22 29.51
C ALA A 386 -23.62 5.67 29.38
N LEU A 387 -23.33 6.12 28.15
CA LEU A 387 -22.97 7.51 27.86
C LEU A 387 -24.17 8.47 27.92
N GLY A 388 -25.39 7.95 28.00
CA GLY A 388 -26.62 8.73 28.05
C GLY A 388 -26.87 9.56 26.79
N VAL A 389 -26.45 9.07 25.62
CA VAL A 389 -26.51 9.80 24.33
C VAL A 389 -27.61 9.30 23.39
N VAL A 390 -28.41 8.33 23.83
CA VAL A 390 -29.59 7.85 23.08
C VAL A 390 -30.61 8.97 22.90
N GLN A 391 -31.06 9.17 21.67
CA GLN A 391 -32.05 10.19 21.32
C GLN A 391 -33.44 9.81 21.84
N VAL A 392 -34.17 10.81 22.32
CA VAL A 392 -35.56 10.69 22.73
C VAL A 392 -36.44 11.08 21.57
N LEU A 393 -37.18 10.09 21.05
CA LEU A 393 -38.13 10.23 19.93
C LEU A 393 -39.57 10.47 20.41
N ASP A 394 -39.83 10.44 21.72
CA ASP A 394 -41.14 10.72 22.29
C ASP A 394 -41.51 12.21 22.11
N SER A 395 -42.52 12.47 21.28
CA SER A 395 -42.99 13.82 20.97
C SER A 395 -43.47 14.59 22.19
N GLY A 396 -44.01 13.92 23.21
CA GLY A 396 -44.45 14.54 24.46
C GLY A 396 -43.27 15.07 25.27
N VAL A 397 -42.19 14.29 25.39
CA VAL A 397 -40.97 14.72 26.08
C VAL A 397 -40.30 15.87 25.34
N VAL A 398 -40.19 15.78 24.01
CA VAL A 398 -39.61 16.86 23.19
C VAL A 398 -40.48 18.13 23.27
N ALA A 399 -41.81 18.01 23.24
CA ALA A 399 -42.70 19.15 23.44
C ALA A 399 -42.57 19.82 24.81
N GLY A 400 -42.22 19.04 25.84
CA GLY A 400 -41.86 19.57 27.17
C GLY A 400 -40.66 20.51 27.09
N TRP A 401 -39.55 20.05 26.53
CA TRP A 401 -38.34 20.88 26.35
C TRP A 401 -38.57 22.09 25.45
N VAL A 402 -39.34 21.94 24.37
CA VAL A 402 -39.70 23.06 23.50
C VAL A 402 -40.48 24.12 24.29
N THR A 403 -41.44 23.71 25.13
CA THR A 403 -42.22 24.64 25.95
C THR A 403 -41.34 25.37 26.96
N GLU A 404 -40.40 24.68 27.58
CA GLU A 404 -39.42 25.28 28.50
C GLU A 404 -38.57 26.34 27.78
N VAL A 405 -38.04 26.03 26.59
CA VAL A 405 -37.22 26.96 25.80
C VAL A 405 -38.03 28.18 25.37
N LEU A 406 -39.26 28.00 24.87
CA LEU A 406 -40.11 29.12 24.48
C LEU A 406 -40.49 30.01 25.68
N GLY A 407 -40.69 29.41 26.86
CA GLY A 407 -40.93 30.14 28.11
C GLY A 407 -39.71 30.88 28.64
N ALA A 408 -38.51 30.34 28.46
CA ALA A 408 -37.25 30.96 28.86
C ALA A 408 -36.79 32.11 27.94
N HIS A 409 -37.30 32.16 26.70
CA HIS A 409 -36.90 33.12 25.66
C HIS A 409 -38.09 33.91 25.07
N PRO A 410 -38.91 34.58 25.90
CA PRO A 410 -40.17 35.19 25.42
C PRO A 410 -39.95 36.34 24.44
N HIS A 411 -38.83 37.07 24.56
CA HIS A 411 -38.50 38.17 23.67
C HIS A 411 -38.18 37.67 22.25
N GLU A 412 -37.45 36.56 22.14
CA GLU A 412 -37.12 35.93 20.88
C GLU A 412 -38.37 35.33 20.21
N VAL A 413 -39.33 34.82 20.99
CA VAL A 413 -40.61 34.33 20.47
C VAL A 413 -41.38 35.44 19.77
N VAL A 414 -41.45 36.64 20.37
CA VAL A 414 -42.12 37.80 19.78
C VAL A 414 -41.45 38.20 18.47
N ARG A 415 -40.11 38.27 18.44
CA ARG A 415 -39.35 38.59 17.23
C ARG A 415 -39.58 37.59 16.11
N TYR A 416 -39.61 36.30 16.42
CA TYR A 416 -39.91 35.27 15.43
C TYR A 416 -41.33 35.43 14.87
N LYS A 417 -42.34 35.65 15.72
CA LYS A 417 -43.73 35.90 15.29
C LYS A 417 -43.90 37.19 14.48
N GLN A 418 -43.00 38.17 14.64
CA GLN A 418 -42.94 39.40 13.84
C GLN A 418 -42.26 39.23 12.46
N GLY A 419 -41.85 38.00 12.10
CA GLY A 419 -41.32 37.66 10.79
C GLY A 419 -39.81 37.39 10.76
N GLU A 420 -39.11 37.42 11.89
CA GLU A 420 -37.68 37.09 11.95
C GLU A 420 -37.44 35.57 11.98
N THR A 421 -37.75 34.89 10.87
CA THR A 421 -37.71 33.43 10.73
C THR A 421 -36.31 32.83 10.91
N LYS A 422 -35.26 33.64 10.80
CA LYS A 422 -33.85 33.26 11.05
C LYS A 422 -33.55 32.89 12.52
N LEU A 423 -34.49 33.06 13.44
CA LEU A 423 -34.34 32.62 14.84
C LEU A 423 -34.61 31.11 15.05
N MET A 424 -35.12 30.39 14.04
CA MET A 424 -35.39 28.94 14.19
C MET A 424 -34.14 28.12 14.60
N PRO A 425 -32.95 28.31 13.99
CA PRO A 425 -31.74 27.61 14.42
C PRO A 425 -31.32 27.93 15.87
N PHE A 426 -31.61 29.14 16.35
CA PHE A 426 -31.37 29.51 17.75
C PHE A 426 -32.23 28.69 18.71
N PHE A 427 -33.55 28.59 18.45
CA PHE A 427 -34.45 27.80 19.28
C PHE A 427 -34.10 26.32 19.26
N VAL A 428 -33.80 25.75 18.08
CA VAL A 428 -33.31 24.37 17.97
C VAL A 428 -32.04 24.19 18.82
N GLY A 429 -31.10 25.13 18.75
CA GLY A 429 -29.90 25.12 19.60
C GLY A 429 -30.18 25.12 21.11
N GLN A 430 -31.16 25.92 21.57
CA GLN A 430 -31.56 25.93 22.98
C GLN A 430 -32.24 24.63 23.40
N VAL A 431 -33.10 24.04 22.54
CA VAL A 431 -33.72 22.74 22.81
C VAL A 431 -32.67 21.64 22.90
N MET A 432 -31.66 21.67 22.03
CA MET A 432 -30.51 20.76 22.11
C MET A 432 -29.72 20.95 23.42
N LYS A 433 -29.57 22.18 23.91
CA LYS A 433 -28.89 22.48 25.18
C LYS A 433 -29.66 21.96 26.40
N VAL A 434 -30.97 22.24 26.48
CA VAL A 434 -31.85 21.78 27.58
C VAL A 434 -31.96 20.26 27.59
N SER A 435 -32.12 19.64 26.43
CA SER A 435 -32.17 18.17 26.30
C SER A 435 -30.80 17.49 26.44
N ARG A 436 -29.70 18.25 26.63
CA ARG A 436 -28.32 17.76 26.65
C ARG A 436 -27.96 16.92 25.42
N GLY A 437 -28.49 17.31 24.26
CA GLY A 437 -28.28 16.65 22.98
C GLY A 437 -29.17 15.43 22.72
N LYS A 438 -30.13 15.13 23.61
CA LYS A 438 -31.03 13.97 23.47
C LYS A 438 -32.22 14.21 22.55
N ALA A 439 -32.64 15.46 22.34
CA ALA A 439 -33.73 15.73 21.41
C ALA A 439 -33.31 15.37 19.97
N ASP A 440 -34.23 14.78 19.20
CA ASP A 440 -34.04 14.70 17.75
C ASP A 440 -34.20 16.10 17.13
N PRO A 441 -33.20 16.63 16.39
CA PRO A 441 -33.27 17.99 15.85
C PRO A 441 -34.44 18.22 14.88
N LYS A 442 -34.81 17.20 14.08
CA LYS A 442 -35.90 17.33 13.11
C LYS A 442 -37.26 17.38 13.81
N LEU A 443 -37.46 16.52 14.80
CA LEU A 443 -38.66 16.49 15.64
C LEU A 443 -38.78 17.77 16.47
N ALA A 444 -37.67 18.24 17.07
CA ALA A 444 -37.63 19.49 17.81
C ALA A 444 -37.99 20.69 16.92
N GLN A 445 -37.42 20.78 15.72
CA GLN A 445 -37.76 21.83 14.76
C GLN A 445 -39.24 21.79 14.37
N ARG A 446 -39.78 20.61 14.05
CA ARG A 446 -41.20 20.46 13.71
C ARG A 446 -42.12 20.92 14.84
N ILE A 447 -41.84 20.52 16.09
CA ILE A 447 -42.66 20.90 17.25
C ILE A 447 -42.52 22.41 17.53
N LEU A 448 -41.33 22.99 17.32
CA LEU A 448 -41.11 24.43 17.40
C LEU A 448 -41.96 25.18 16.37
N GLU A 449 -41.97 24.73 15.11
CA GLU A 449 -42.79 25.31 14.04
C GLU A 449 -44.29 25.24 14.38
N GLU A 450 -44.77 24.09 14.86
CA GLU A 450 -46.17 23.90 15.28
C GLU A 450 -46.55 24.83 16.45
N LYS A 451 -45.70 24.96 17.48
CA LYS A 451 -45.97 25.81 18.65
C LYS A 451 -45.78 27.31 18.41
N LEU A 452 -44.95 27.71 17.45
CA LEU A 452 -44.73 29.11 17.09
C LEU A 452 -45.77 29.61 16.06
N ALA A 453 -46.40 28.71 15.31
CA ALA A 453 -47.52 29.01 14.42
C ALA A 453 -48.86 29.15 15.16
N ALA A 454 -49.02 28.47 16.29
CA ALA A 454 -50.10 28.67 17.26
C ALA A 454 -49.88 29.96 18.07
#